data_AF-A0A8S3FL20-F1
#
_entry.id   AF-A0A8S3FL20-F1
#
_cell.length_a   1.000
_cell.length_b   1.000
_cell.length_c   1.000
_cell.angle_alpha   90.00
_cell.angle_beta   90.00
_cell.angle_gamma   90.00
#
_symmetry.space_group_name_H-M   'P 1'
#
loop_
_entity.id
_entity.type
_entity.pdbx_description
1 polymer ?
#
loop_
_entity_poly.entity_id
_entity_poly.type
_entity_poly.pdbx_seq_one_letter_code
_entity_poly.pdbx_strand_id
1 'polypeptide(L)'
;MVPNLFEGGQILSQLQCSGMVSVLALMQQGFPSRTQFSELYSMYKKYLPAELARLEPRLFCKALFKALNLRDADFKFGLTKVFFRPGKFAEFDELMKSDPQNLAVLISKVKKWLIWTRWKTAQWCALSVIKLKNKILYRRKCLIDIQRHTRMHLVYKRYAPR
;
A
#
# COMPACT_ATOMS: atom_id res chain seq x y z
N MET A 1 -6.13 -16.04 -44.78
CA MET A 1 -5.40 -14.94 -44.12
C MET A 1 -4.02 -14.84 -44.77
N VAL A 2 -3.66 -13.67 -45.30
CA VAL A 2 -2.31 -13.38 -45.80
C VAL A 2 -1.46 -12.94 -44.60
N PRO A 3 -0.25 -13.49 -44.40
CA PRO A 3 0.61 -13.06 -43.29
C PRO A 3 0.97 -11.57 -43.43
N ASN A 4 1.03 -10.85 -42.30
CA ASN A 4 1.36 -9.42 -42.20
C ASN A 4 0.38 -8.42 -42.86
N LEU A 5 -0.82 -8.84 -43.28
CA LEU A 5 -1.87 -7.92 -43.74
C LEU A 5 -2.83 -7.60 -42.58
N PHE A 6 -2.97 -6.32 -42.23
CA PHE A 6 -3.83 -5.85 -41.14
C PHE A 6 -5.04 -5.09 -41.67
N GLU A 7 -6.23 -5.67 -41.56
CA GLU A 7 -7.49 -5.05 -41.97
C GLU A 7 -8.28 -4.55 -40.75
N GLY A 8 -8.04 -3.30 -40.34
CA GLY A 8 -8.57 -2.75 -39.10
C GLY A 8 -10.10 -2.78 -38.96
N GLY A 9 -10.84 -2.59 -40.06
CA GLY A 9 -12.31 -2.63 -40.05
C GLY A 9 -12.87 -4.02 -39.74
N GLN A 10 -12.29 -5.07 -40.34
CA GLN A 10 -12.68 -6.46 -40.05
C GLN A 10 -12.32 -6.85 -38.62
N ILE A 11 -11.13 -6.45 -38.15
CA ILE A 11 -10.67 -6.72 -36.78
C ILE A 11 -11.57 -6.03 -35.75
N LEU A 12 -11.96 -4.77 -35.99
CA LEU A 12 -12.88 -4.06 -35.10
C LEU A 12 -14.24 -4.76 -35.02
N SER A 13 -14.79 -5.20 -36.16
CA SER A 13 -16.03 -5.97 -36.19
C SER A 13 -15.89 -7.28 -35.40
N GLN A 14 -14.77 -7.99 -35.52
CA GLN A 14 -14.49 -9.19 -34.73
C GLN A 14 -14.41 -8.90 -33.22
N LEU A 15 -13.78 -7.80 -32.81
CA LEU A 15 -13.70 -7.38 -31.40
C LEU A 15 -15.07 -6.99 -30.82
N GLN A 16 -15.95 -6.41 -31.64
CA GLN A 16 -17.33 -6.12 -31.25
C GLN A 16 -18.15 -7.40 -31.11
N CYS A 17 -18.12 -8.28 -32.11
CA CYS A 17 -18.87 -9.55 -32.11
C CYS A 17 -18.42 -10.51 -31.00
N SER A 18 -17.14 -10.49 -30.62
CA SER A 18 -16.61 -11.28 -29.49
C SER A 18 -16.94 -10.68 -28.12
N GLY A 19 -17.57 -9.50 -28.07
CA GLY A 19 -17.92 -8.82 -26.81
C GLY A 19 -16.74 -8.14 -26.11
N MET A 20 -15.56 -8.07 -26.73
CA MET A 20 -14.36 -7.47 -26.14
C MET A 20 -14.56 -6.00 -25.78
N VAL A 21 -15.35 -5.27 -26.56
CA VAL A 21 -15.72 -3.87 -26.26
C VAL A 21 -16.51 -3.76 -24.97
N SER A 22 -17.47 -4.67 -24.74
CA SER A 22 -18.27 -4.73 -23.52
C SER A 22 -17.42 -5.09 -22.30
N VAL A 23 -16.45 -6.01 -22.46
CA VAL A 23 -15.49 -6.36 -21.40
C VAL A 23 -14.62 -5.15 -21.05
N LEU A 24 -14.10 -4.41 -22.03
CA LEU A 24 -13.32 -3.19 -21.79
C LEU A 24 -14.15 -2.13 -21.05
N ALA A 25 -15.41 -1.92 -21.44
CA ALA A 25 -16.31 -1.00 -20.76
C ALA A 25 -16.54 -1.39 -19.29
N LEU A 26 -16.72 -2.69 -19.01
CA LEU A 26 -16.83 -3.20 -17.63
C LEU A 26 -15.52 -3.00 -16.84
N MET A 27 -14.36 -3.23 -17.47
CA MET A 27 -13.06 -3.01 -16.83
C MET A 27 -12.81 -1.53 -16.48
N GLN A 28 -13.31 -0.58 -17.28
CA GLN A 28 -13.20 0.85 -17.02
C GLN A 28 -13.94 1.28 -15.74
N GLN A 29 -15.00 0.56 -15.35
CA GLN A 29 -15.70 0.82 -14.08
C GLN A 29 -14.83 0.50 -12.85
N GLY A 30 -13.76 -0.29 -13.02
CA GLY A 30 -12.81 -0.64 -11.99
C GLY A 30 -11.50 0.16 -12.07
N PHE A 31 -10.39 -0.58 -12.01
CA PHE A 31 -9.02 -0.08 -12.13
C PHE A 31 -8.31 -0.79 -13.29
N PRO A 32 -8.46 -0.29 -14.52
CA PRO A 32 -7.94 -0.96 -15.71
C PRO A 32 -6.41 -0.90 -15.78
N SER A 33 -5.79 0.20 -15.31
CA SER A 33 -4.34 0.38 -15.33
C SER A 33 -3.73 -0.12 -14.03
N ARG A 34 -2.74 -1.02 -14.15
CA ARG A 34 -2.10 -1.70 -13.01
C ARG A 34 -0.61 -1.79 -13.27
N THR A 35 0.19 -1.34 -12.32
CA THR A 35 1.66 -1.29 -12.49
C THR A 35 2.33 -1.82 -11.24
N GLN A 36 3.40 -2.58 -11.40
CA GLN A 36 4.18 -3.05 -10.25
C GLN A 36 4.93 -1.89 -9.59
N PHE A 37 5.17 -1.97 -8.29
CA PHE A 37 5.98 -0.97 -7.58
C PHE A 37 7.40 -0.87 -8.16
N SER A 38 8.00 -2.01 -8.52
CA SER A 38 9.34 -2.09 -9.12
C SER A 38 9.42 -1.41 -10.49
N GLU A 39 8.39 -1.60 -11.33
CA GLU A 39 8.28 -0.98 -12.66
C GLU A 39 8.16 0.53 -12.53
N LEU A 40 7.21 1.02 -11.71
CA LEU A 40 7.05 2.46 -11.43
C LEU A 40 8.35 3.07 -10.90
N TYR A 41 8.97 2.41 -9.93
CA TYR A 41 10.23 2.87 -9.39
C TYR A 41 11.31 2.98 -10.48
N SER A 42 11.46 1.97 -11.32
CA SER A 42 12.46 1.96 -12.39
C SER A 42 12.22 3.05 -13.44
N MET A 43 10.95 3.35 -13.75
CA MET A 43 10.57 4.44 -14.66
C MET A 43 10.99 5.81 -14.10
N TYR A 44 10.70 6.08 -12.82
CA TYR A 44 10.85 7.43 -12.27
C TYR A 44 12.14 7.67 -11.49
N LYS A 45 12.90 6.63 -11.14
CA LYS A 45 14.15 6.76 -10.36
C LYS A 45 15.14 7.75 -10.98
N LYS A 46 15.21 7.80 -12.30
CA LYS A 46 16.15 8.67 -13.04
C LYS A 46 15.88 10.16 -12.86
N TYR A 47 14.62 10.53 -12.62
CA TYR A 47 14.21 11.93 -12.45
C TYR A 47 14.37 12.40 -11.00
N LEU A 48 14.68 11.51 -10.06
CA LEU A 48 14.64 11.81 -8.63
C LEU A 48 16.04 11.87 -8.00
N PRO A 49 16.21 12.67 -6.94
CA PRO A 49 17.45 12.75 -6.18
C PRO A 49 17.88 11.40 -5.61
N ALA A 50 19.18 11.20 -5.46
CA ALA A 50 19.78 9.96 -4.96
C ALA A 50 19.21 9.48 -3.61
N GLU A 51 18.81 10.40 -2.73
CA GLU A 51 18.20 10.08 -1.43
C GLU A 51 16.85 9.36 -1.57
N LEU A 52 16.01 9.80 -2.51
CA LEU A 52 14.70 9.22 -2.79
C LEU A 52 14.83 7.94 -3.61
N ALA A 53 15.83 7.90 -4.50
CA ALA A 53 16.22 6.74 -5.29
C ALA A 53 16.92 5.62 -4.47
N ARG A 54 16.91 5.69 -3.14
CA ARG A 54 17.34 4.59 -2.24
C ARG A 54 16.17 3.96 -1.49
N LEU A 55 14.97 4.52 -1.60
CA LEU A 55 13.80 4.01 -0.90
C LEU A 55 13.33 2.68 -1.49
N GLU A 56 12.72 1.86 -0.63
CA GLU A 56 12.03 0.64 -1.07
C GLU A 56 10.87 1.02 -2.02
N PRO A 57 10.65 0.28 -3.13
CA PRO A 57 9.72 0.68 -4.20
C PRO A 57 8.29 1.00 -3.74
N ARG A 58 7.75 0.27 -2.77
CA ARG A 58 6.41 0.52 -2.24
C ARG A 58 6.37 1.79 -1.39
N LEU A 59 7.34 1.99 -0.50
CA LEU A 59 7.46 3.22 0.28
C LEU A 59 7.66 4.43 -0.63
N PHE A 60 8.49 4.28 -1.67
CA PHE A 60 8.72 5.29 -2.70
C PHE A 60 7.40 5.71 -3.37
N CYS A 61 6.61 4.76 -3.88
CA CYS A 61 5.34 5.06 -4.53
C CYS A 61 4.34 5.71 -3.55
N LYS A 62 4.28 5.24 -2.29
CA LYS A 62 3.42 5.85 -1.26
C LYS A 62 3.78 7.31 -1.01
N ALA A 63 5.08 7.59 -0.86
CA ALA A 63 5.56 8.93 -0.56
C ALA A 63 5.30 9.88 -1.74
N LEU A 64 5.53 9.40 -2.96
CA LEU A 64 5.31 10.14 -4.19
C LEU A 64 3.83 10.51 -4.41
N PHE A 65 2.92 9.55 -4.27
CA PHE A 65 1.49 9.77 -4.51
C PHE A 65 0.87 10.70 -3.46
N LYS A 66 1.35 10.65 -2.22
CA LYS A 66 0.93 11.59 -1.18
C LYS A 66 1.46 12.99 -1.42
N ALA A 67 2.66 13.15 -1.99
CA ALA A 67 3.18 14.47 -2.36
C ALA A 67 2.44 15.10 -3.55
N LEU A 68 1.97 14.28 -4.49
CA LEU A 68 1.11 14.69 -5.61
C LEU A 68 -0.32 14.99 -5.19
N ASN A 69 -0.68 14.74 -3.93
CA ASN A 69 -2.02 14.91 -3.39
C ASN A 69 -3.12 14.21 -4.22
N LEU A 70 -2.78 13.06 -4.82
CA LEU A 70 -3.74 12.25 -5.53
C LEU A 70 -4.81 11.77 -4.55
N ARG A 71 -6.09 11.79 -4.96
CA ARG A 71 -7.19 11.34 -4.11
C ARG A 71 -7.19 9.82 -4.03
N ASP A 72 -7.53 9.28 -2.86
CA ASP A 72 -7.61 7.83 -2.66
C ASP A 72 -8.72 7.16 -3.52
N ALA A 73 -9.58 7.93 -4.19
CA ALA A 73 -10.57 7.42 -5.16
C ALA A 73 -9.97 7.13 -6.55
N ASP A 74 -8.87 7.82 -6.89
CA ASP A 74 -8.24 7.81 -8.21
C ASP A 74 -7.23 6.67 -8.36
N PHE A 75 -6.70 6.16 -7.24
CA PHE A 75 -5.77 5.03 -7.22
C PHE A 75 -5.93 4.21 -5.93
N LYS A 76 -5.45 2.96 -5.96
CA LYS A 76 -5.38 2.08 -4.80
C LYS A 76 -4.03 1.37 -4.73
N PHE A 77 -3.49 1.25 -3.52
CA PHE A 77 -2.31 0.45 -3.25
C PHE A 77 -2.69 -0.99 -2.94
N GLY A 78 -2.22 -1.92 -3.76
CA GLY A 78 -2.26 -3.35 -3.45
C GLY A 78 -1.05 -3.81 -2.62
N LEU A 79 -0.82 -5.12 -2.65
CA LEU A 79 0.35 -5.75 -2.03
C LEU A 79 1.62 -5.52 -2.87
N THR A 80 1.52 -5.75 -4.19
CA THR A 80 2.65 -5.70 -5.14
C THR A 80 2.48 -4.66 -6.25
N LYS A 81 1.26 -4.16 -6.44
CA LYS A 81 0.88 -3.28 -7.56
C LYS A 81 0.13 -2.04 -7.09
N VAL A 82 0.22 -0.98 -7.89
CA VAL A 82 -0.66 0.19 -7.83
C VAL A 82 -1.75 0.02 -8.89
N PHE A 83 -2.97 0.36 -8.52
CA PHE A 83 -4.17 0.30 -9.36
C PHE A 83 -4.65 1.72 -9.62
N PHE A 84 -4.88 2.10 -10.87
CA PHE A 84 -5.32 3.44 -11.24
C PHE A 84 -6.69 3.40 -11.92
N ARG A 85 -7.50 4.43 -11.67
CA ARG A 85 -8.68 4.73 -12.45
C ARG A 85 -8.29 5.06 -13.91
N PRO A 86 -9.23 4.94 -14.86
CA PRO A 86 -8.97 5.34 -16.25
C PRO A 86 -8.38 6.76 -16.34
N GLY A 87 -7.37 6.96 -17.18
CA GLY A 87 -6.70 8.26 -17.39
C GLY A 87 -5.73 8.70 -16.29
N LYS A 88 -5.89 8.23 -15.04
CA LYS A 88 -5.09 8.70 -13.89
C LYS A 88 -3.61 8.33 -13.94
N PHE A 89 -3.27 7.21 -14.59
CA PHE A 89 -1.86 6.87 -14.81
C PHE A 89 -1.18 7.85 -15.78
N ALA A 90 -1.88 8.28 -16.84
CA ALA A 90 -1.35 9.21 -17.83
C ALA A 90 -1.14 10.61 -17.21
N GLU A 91 -2.13 11.13 -16.48
CA GLU A 91 -2.00 12.38 -15.72
C GLU A 91 -0.79 12.34 -14.76
N PHE A 92 -0.61 11.21 -14.08
CA PHE A 92 0.53 11.00 -13.18
C PHE A 92 1.87 10.99 -13.95
N ASP A 93 1.95 10.30 -15.09
CA ASP A 93 3.17 10.21 -15.89
C ASP A 93 3.58 11.57 -16.49
N GLU A 94 2.60 12.35 -16.96
CA GLU A 94 2.82 13.72 -17.44
C GLU A 94 3.36 14.62 -16.34
N LEU A 95 2.78 14.56 -15.13
CA LEU A 95 3.23 15.36 -14.00
C LEU A 95 4.65 15.00 -13.56
N MET A 96 5.02 13.72 -13.63
CA MET A 96 6.38 13.26 -13.30
C MET A 96 7.42 13.65 -14.34
N LYS A 97 7.00 13.83 -15.60
CA LYS A 97 7.85 14.30 -16.71
C LYS A 97 7.79 15.82 -16.92
N SER A 98 7.02 16.53 -16.11
CA SER A 98 6.88 17.99 -16.16
C SER A 98 8.14 18.73 -15.71
N ASP A 99 8.11 20.07 -15.79
CA ASP A 99 9.26 20.94 -15.56
C ASP A 99 10.06 20.63 -14.27
N PRO A 100 11.40 20.76 -14.30
CA PRO A 100 12.27 20.47 -13.16
C PRO A 100 11.88 21.22 -11.87
N GLN A 101 11.28 22.41 -12.00
CA GLN A 101 10.82 23.22 -10.87
C GLN A 101 9.65 22.54 -10.14
N ASN A 102 8.66 22.03 -10.86
CA ASN A 102 7.52 21.31 -10.28
C ASN A 102 7.98 20.04 -9.57
N LEU A 103 8.94 19.34 -10.18
CA LEU A 103 9.55 18.16 -9.59
C LEU A 103 10.31 18.47 -8.29
N ALA A 104 11.02 19.60 -8.21
CA ALA A 104 11.69 20.05 -6.99
C ALA A 104 10.69 20.34 -5.85
N VAL A 105 9.58 21.01 -6.16
CA VAL A 105 8.49 21.23 -5.20
C VAL A 105 7.92 19.91 -4.72
N LEU A 106 7.70 18.96 -5.63
CA LEU A 106 7.22 17.62 -5.29
C LEU A 106 8.16 16.91 -4.32
N ILE A 107 9.46 16.87 -4.65
CA ILE A 107 10.52 16.29 -3.83
C ILE A 107 10.50 16.88 -2.41
N SER A 108 10.34 18.20 -2.28
CA SER A 108 10.28 18.87 -0.97
C SER A 108 9.11 18.35 -0.11
N LYS A 109 7.93 18.17 -0.72
CA LYS A 109 6.74 17.60 -0.07
C LYS A 109 6.97 16.14 0.34
N VAL A 110 7.60 15.34 -0.53
CA VAL A 110 7.96 13.95 -0.22
C VAL A 110 8.90 13.89 0.99
N LYS A 111 9.95 14.70 1.03
CA LYS A 111 10.90 14.74 2.15
C LYS A 111 10.21 15.08 3.47
N LYS A 112 9.37 16.11 3.50
CA LYS A 112 8.59 16.49 4.68
C LYS A 112 7.70 15.34 5.17
N TRP A 113 7.01 14.68 4.24
CA TRP A 113 6.17 13.53 4.56
C TRP A 113 6.97 12.34 5.10
N LEU A 114 8.16 12.06 4.54
CA LEU A 114 9.04 10.98 5.02
C LEU A 114 9.49 11.20 6.45
N ILE A 115 9.92 12.42 6.79
CA ILE A 115 10.34 12.77 8.16
C ILE A 115 9.17 12.58 9.13
N TRP A 116 8.00 13.11 8.79
CA TRP A 116 6.81 13.01 9.63
C TRP A 116 6.35 11.55 9.82
N THR A 117 6.39 10.76 8.74
CA THR A 117 6.03 9.33 8.80
C THR A 117 7.00 8.55 9.67
N ARG A 118 8.31 8.76 9.51
CA ARG A 118 9.35 8.11 10.33
C ARG A 118 9.19 8.46 11.81
N TRP A 119 8.94 9.73 12.12
CA TRP A 119 8.71 10.17 13.49
C TRP A 119 7.47 9.50 14.10
N LYS A 120 6.35 9.45 13.38
CA LYS A 120 5.15 8.73 13.82
C LYS A 120 5.42 7.25 14.03
N THR A 121 6.12 6.59 13.10
CA THR A 121 6.49 5.18 13.25
C THR A 121 7.28 4.95 14.54
N ALA A 122 8.27 5.80 14.84
CA ALA A 122 9.04 5.70 16.08
C ALA A 122 8.15 5.83 17.34
N GLN A 123 7.22 6.81 17.35
CA GLN A 123 6.25 6.96 18.44
C GLN A 123 5.35 5.73 18.61
N TRP A 124 4.82 5.19 17.52
CA TRP A 124 3.98 3.99 17.55
C TRP A 124 4.76 2.74 17.99
N CYS A 125 6.02 2.61 17.60
CA CYS A 125 6.90 1.53 18.06
C CYS A 125 7.11 1.60 19.58
N ALA A 126 7.45 2.78 20.10
CA ALA A 126 7.60 2.99 21.55
C ALA A 126 6.30 2.65 22.32
N LEU A 127 5.16 3.14 21.83
CA LEU A 127 3.86 2.85 22.43
C LEU A 127 3.53 1.34 22.40
N SER A 128 3.88 0.65 21.31
CA SER A 128 3.65 -0.79 21.16
C SER A 128 4.43 -1.60 22.18
N VAL A 129 5.69 -1.23 22.45
CA VAL A 129 6.53 -1.87 23.48
C VAL A 129 5.93 -1.65 24.87
N ILE A 130 5.50 -0.42 25.19
CA ILE A 130 4.85 -0.10 26.47
C ILE A 130 3.57 -0.91 26.66
N LYS A 131 2.71 -0.97 25.63
CA LYS A 131 1.47 -1.76 25.65
C LYS A 131 1.76 -3.25 25.85
N LEU A 132 2.78 -3.78 25.18
CA LEU A 132 3.16 -5.18 25.33
C LEU A 132 3.66 -5.49 26.74
N LYS A 133 4.52 -4.64 27.31
CA LYS A 133 4.98 -4.74 28.71
C LYS A 133 3.80 -4.78 29.66
N ASN A 134 2.86 -3.83 29.54
CA ASN A 134 1.69 -3.74 30.41
C ASN A 134 0.79 -4.97 30.26
N LYS A 135 0.64 -5.50 29.04
CA LYS A 135 -0.11 -6.74 28.77
C LYS A 135 0.53 -7.96 29.44
N ILE A 136 1.86 -8.08 29.43
CA ILE A 136 2.58 -9.16 30.12
C ILE A 136 2.38 -9.07 31.63
N LEU A 137 2.50 -7.87 32.20
CA LEU A 137 2.28 -7.65 33.64
C LEU A 137 0.83 -7.96 34.06
N TYR A 138 -0.15 -7.55 33.25
CA TYR A 138 -1.56 -7.89 33.47
C TYR A 138 -1.78 -9.41 33.45
N ARG A 139 -1.28 -10.10 32.41
CA ARG A 139 -1.40 -11.57 32.29
C ARG A 139 -0.73 -12.30 33.46
N ARG A 140 0.41 -11.80 33.96
CA ARG A 140 1.08 -12.35 35.14
C ARG A 140 0.19 -12.25 36.38
N LYS A 141 -0.48 -11.11 36.61
CA LYS A 141 -1.39 -10.95 37.74
C LYS A 141 -2.54 -11.96 37.69
N CYS A 142 -3.22 -12.07 36.54
CA CYS A 142 -4.30 -13.04 36.36
C CYS A 142 -3.82 -14.49 36.59
N LEU A 143 -2.60 -14.83 36.14
CA LEU A 143 -2.03 -16.16 36.38
C LEU A 143 -1.84 -16.43 37.87
N ILE A 144 -1.34 -15.46 38.65
CA ILE A 144 -1.17 -15.59 40.10
C ILE A 144 -2.53 -15.78 40.79
N ASP A 145 -3.54 -15.02 40.38
CA ASP A 145 -4.89 -15.15 40.96
C ASP A 145 -5.48 -16.53 40.69
N ILE A 146 -5.40 -17.02 39.45
CA ILE A 146 -5.82 -18.39 39.09
C ILE A 146 -5.05 -19.40 39.95
N GLN A 147 -3.73 -19.36 39.97
CA GLN A 147 -2.88 -20.29 40.74
C GLN A 147 -3.24 -20.29 42.23
N ARG A 148 -3.51 -19.12 42.81
CA ARG A 148 -3.95 -18.99 44.22
C ARG A 148 -5.26 -19.73 44.45
N HIS A 149 -6.27 -19.47 43.63
CA HIS A 149 -7.58 -20.12 43.75
C HIS A 149 -7.48 -21.64 43.54
N THR A 150 -6.71 -22.09 42.55
CA THR A 150 -6.52 -23.53 42.28
C THR A 150 -5.83 -24.21 43.46
N ARG A 151 -4.74 -23.62 43.99
CA ARG A 151 -4.02 -24.19 45.15
C ARG A 151 -4.90 -24.26 46.39
N MET A 152 -5.66 -23.20 46.68
CA MET A 152 -6.60 -23.18 47.79
C MET A 152 -7.66 -24.28 47.64
N HIS A 153 -8.27 -24.40 46.47
CA HIS A 153 -9.28 -25.42 46.21
C HIS A 153 -8.72 -26.85 46.36
N LEU A 154 -7.50 -27.11 45.87
CA LEU A 154 -6.84 -28.42 46.00
C LEU A 154 -6.56 -28.78 47.46
N VAL A 155 -6.11 -27.82 48.28
CA VAL A 155 -5.87 -28.03 49.72
C VAL A 155 -7.19 -28.26 50.45
N TYR A 156 -8.20 -27.44 50.19
CA TYR A 156 -9.53 -27.61 50.77
C TYR A 156 -10.09 -29.00 50.46
N LYS A 157 -10.04 -29.44 49.19
CA LYS A 157 -10.51 -30.77 48.79
C LYS A 157 -9.74 -31.92 49.48
N ARG A 158 -8.46 -31.73 49.81
CA ARG A 158 -7.63 -32.75 50.46
C ARG A 158 -7.86 -32.87 51.96
N TYR A 159 -8.10 -31.75 52.64
CA TYR A 159 -8.17 -31.67 54.11
C TYR A 159 -9.53 -31.21 54.65
N ALA A 160 -10.56 -31.13 53.81
CA ALA A 160 -11.91 -30.85 54.28
C ALA A 160 -12.34 -31.91 55.31
N PRO A 161 -12.88 -31.49 56.46
CA PRO A 161 -13.45 -32.44 57.42
C PRO A 161 -14.57 -33.22 56.75
N ARG A 162 -14.63 -34.53 57.03
CA ARG A 162 -15.71 -35.41 56.58
C ARG A 162 -17.02 -35.04 57.25
#